data_AF-A0A961EU48-F1
#
_entry.id   AF-A0A961EU48-F1
#
_cell.length_a   1.000
_cell.length_b   1.000
_cell.length_c   1.000
_cell.angle_alpha   90.00
_cell.angle_beta   90.00
_cell.angle_gamma   90.00
#
_symmetry.space_group_name_H-M   'P 1'
#
loop_
_entity.id
_entity.type
_entity.pdbx_description
1 polymer ?
#
loop_
_entity_poly.entity_id
_entity_poly.type
_entity_poly.pdbx_seq_one_letter_code
_entity_poly.pdbx_strand_id
1 'polypeptide(L)' 'VNVAYRTEGITVGAWNLADEHSGIMFGLFNYASDLDGLQIGLINIHKDGDIPLLPIINF' A
#
# COMPACT_ATOMS: atom_id res chain seq x y z
N VAL A 1 6.56 9.60 5.72
CA VAL A 1 5.24 9.75 5.08
C VAL A 1 5.51 9.83 3.61
N ASN A 2 4.96 8.91 2.83
CA ASN A 2 5.11 8.87 1.37
C ASN A 2 3.73 9.13 0.77
N VAL A 3 3.62 10.11 -0.13
CA VAL A 3 2.40 10.43 -0.85
C VAL A 3 2.77 10.61 -2.31
N ALA A 4 2.21 9.78 -3.18
CA ALA A 4 2.50 9.81 -4.59
C ALA A 4 1.27 9.40 -5.40
N TYR A 5 1.23 9.80 -6.67
CA TYR A 5 0.19 9.33 -7.58
C TYR A 5 0.53 7.91 -8.07
N ARG A 6 1.73 7.74 -8.64
CA ARG A 6 2.28 6.45 -9.03
C ARG A 6 3.60 6.19 -8.30
N THR A 7 3.85 4.98 -7.84
CA THR A 7 5.13 4.58 -7.26
C THR A 7 5.47 3.15 -7.62
N GLU A 8 6.75 2.91 -7.92
CA GLU A 8 7.26 1.59 -8.28
C GLU A 8 8.44 1.22 -7.36
N GLY A 9 8.49 -0.02 -6.90
CA GLY A 9 9.56 -0.55 -6.05
C GLY A 9 9.19 -0.64 -4.57
N ILE A 10 10.17 -0.42 -3.68
CA ILE A 10 9.98 -0.59 -2.24
C ILE A 10 9.74 0.77 -1.58
N THR A 11 8.60 0.93 -0.93
CA THR A 11 8.22 2.14 -0.19
C THR A 11 8.22 1.82 1.30
N VAL A 12 8.91 2.62 2.10
CA VAL A 12 9.00 2.44 3.56
C VAL A 12 8.63 3.73 4.28
N GLY A 13 7.71 3.66 5.23
CA GLY A 13 7.30 4.81 6.03
C GLY A 13 6.13 4.53 6.95
N ALA A 14 5.97 5.32 8.01
CA ALA A 14 4.82 5.15 8.93
C ALA A 14 3.45 5.29 8.22
N TRP A 15 3.37 6.19 7.24
CA TRP A 15 2.22 6.34 6.34
C TRP A 15 2.71 6.30 4.89
N ASN A 16 2.12 5.43 4.10
CA ASN A 16 2.31 5.32 2.66
C ASN A 16 0.95 5.46 1.96
N LEU A 17 0.83 6.45 1.08
CA LEU A 17 -0.36 6.69 0.26
C LEU A 17 0.09 6.75 -1.21
N ALA A 18 -0.43 5.85 -2.02
CA ALA A 18 -0.28 5.85 -3.47
C ALA A 18 -1.66 5.75 -4.12
N ASP A 19 -1.83 6.25 -5.34
CA ASP A 19 -3.00 5.90 -6.14
C ASP A 19 -2.74 4.58 -6.87
N GLU A 20 -1.62 4.51 -7.60
CA GLU A 20 -1.11 3.30 -8.24
C GLU A 20 0.25 2.91 -7.62
N HIS A 21 0.37 1.66 -7.15
CA HIS A 21 1.63 1.15 -6.63
C HIS A 21 1.98 -0.23 -7.17
N SER A 22 3.18 -0.38 -7.73
CA SER A 22 3.74 -1.69 -8.09
C SER A 22 4.99 -1.98 -7.26
N GLY A 23 4.94 -3.02 -6.42
CA GLY A 23 6.05 -3.38 -5.54
C GLY A 23 5.65 -3.60 -4.08
N ILE A 24 6.51 -3.22 -3.13
CA ILE A 24 6.32 -3.56 -1.71
C ILE A 24 6.20 -2.30 -0.86
N MET A 25 5.10 -2.17 -0.11
CA MET A 25 4.92 -1.12 0.88
C MET A 25 5.07 -1.65 2.29
N PHE A 26 5.96 -1.02 3.07
CA PHE A 26 6.12 -1.29 4.50
C PHE A 26 5.77 -0.05 5.32
N GLY A 27 4.82 -0.20 6.25
CA GLY A 27 4.39 0.92 7.07
C GLY A 27 3.43 0.57 8.20
N LEU A 28 2.99 1.58 8.97
CA LEU A 28 1.89 1.38 9.91
C LEU A 28 0.55 1.47 9.16
N PHE A 29 0.46 2.42 8.23
CA PHE A 29 -0.68 2.61 7.36
C PHE A 29 -0.21 2.62 5.91
N ASN A 30 -0.75 1.71 5.11
CA ASN A 30 -0.55 1.65 3.68
C ASN A 30 -1.91 1.84 2.98
N TYR A 31 -1.93 2.68 1.95
CA TYR A 31 -3.09 2.91 1.09
C TYR A 31 -2.61 2.90 -0.36
N ALA A 32 -3.26 2.08 -1.18
CA ALA A 32 -3.19 2.12 -2.63
C ALA A 32 -4.61 2.03 -3.20
N SER A 33 -4.90 2.78 -4.26
CA SER A 33 -6.15 2.54 -5.01
C SER A 33 -5.99 1.27 -5.85
N ASP A 34 -4.92 1.21 -6.64
CA ASP A 34 -4.48 0.06 -7.43
C ASP A 34 -3.12 -0.44 -6.92
N LEU A 35 -3.04 -1.72 -6.57
CA LEU A 35 -1.84 -2.37 -6.05
C LEU A 35 -1.46 -3.59 -6.91
N ASP A 36 -0.26 -3.57 -7.47
CA ASP A 36 0.42 -4.72 -8.06
C ASP A 36 1.62 -5.10 -7.19
N GLY A 37 1.38 -5.82 -6.09
CA GLY A 37 2.44 -6.22 -5.19
C GLY A 37 1.98 -6.55 -3.78
N LEU A 38 2.70 -6.07 -2.76
CA LEU A 38 2.49 -6.47 -1.37
C LEU A 38 2.54 -5.27 -0.42
N GLN A 39 1.51 -5.11 0.40
CA GLN A 39 1.49 -4.17 1.53
C GLN A 39 1.70 -4.94 2.83
N ILE A 40 2.61 -4.46 3.66
CA ILE A 40 2.89 -4.99 5.00
C ILE A 40 2.77 -3.84 6.00
N GLY A 41 1.82 -3.96 6.91
CA GLY A 41 1.53 -2.91 7.89
C GLY A 41 0.33 -3.16 8.76
N LEU A 42 0.14 -2.35 9.79
CA LEU A 42 -0.98 -2.53 10.73
C LEU A 42 -2.33 -2.38 10.03
N ILE A 43 -2.44 -1.39 9.14
CA ILE A 43 -3.61 -1.16 8.31
C ILE A 43 -3.17 -1.04 6.85
N ASN A 44 -3.69 -1.91 6.00
CA ASN A 44 -3.42 -1.90 4.57
C ASN A 44 -4.74 -1.76 3.82
N ILE A 45 -4.84 -0.76 2.96
CA ILE A 45 -6.02 -0.47 2.16
C ILE A 45 -5.65 -0.63 0.68
N HIS A 46 -6.39 -1.49 -0.01
CA HIS A 46 -6.26 -1.74 -1.44
C HIS A 46 -7.64 -1.54 -2.07
N LYS A 47 -7.94 -0.34 -2.55
CA LYS A 47 -9.32 0.06 -2.87
C LYS A 47 -9.96 -0.78 -3.99
N ASP A 48 -9.19 -1.08 -5.03
CA ASP A 48 -9.66 -1.81 -6.22
C ASP A 48 -9.38 -3.33 -6.13
N GLY A 49 -8.81 -3.78 -5.01
CA GLY A 49 -8.59 -5.20 -4.72
C GLY A 49 -9.84 -5.92 -4.24
N ASP A 50 -9.82 -7.26 -4.33
CA ASP A 50 -10.92 -8.13 -3.87
C ASP A 50 -11.25 -7.93 -2.39
N ILE A 51 -10.25 -7.55 -1.59
CA ILE A 51 -10.40 -7.25 -0.16
C ILE A 51 -9.88 -5.84 0.13
N PRO A 52 -10.78 -4.85 0.29
CA PRO A 52 -10.40 -3.45 0.41
C PRO A 52 -9.50 -3.11 1.61
N LEU A 53 -9.57 -3.91 2.67
CA LEU A 53 -8.82 -3.69 3.90
C LEU A 53 -8.36 -5.02 4.47
N LEU A 54 -7.05 -5.19 4.64
CA LEU A 54 -6.46 -6.31 5.35
C LEU A 54 -5.48 -5.83 6.44
N PRO A 55 -5.57 -6.40 7.66
CA PRO A 55 -4.60 -6.14 8.69
C PRO A 55 -3.31 -6.93 8.42
N ILE A 56 -2.16 -6.35 8.78
CA ILE A 56 -0.81 -6.95 8.72
C ILE A 56 -0.27 -7.14 7.30
N ILE A 57 -1.01 -7.78 6.40
CA ILE A 57 -0.59 -8.05 5.00
C ILE A 57 -1.77 -7.86 4.05
N ASN A 58 -1.56 -7.18 2.92
CA ASN A 58 -2.50 -7.12 1.78
C ASN A 58 -1.74 -7.31 0.46
N PHE A 59 -2.37 -7.93 -0.54
CA PHE A 59 -1.78 -8.22 -1.85
C PHE A 59 -2.74 -7.84 -2.99
#